data_AF-A0A2M7KGH8-F1
#
_entry.id   AF-A0A2M7KGH8-F1
#
_cell.length_a   1.000
_cell.length_b   1.000
_cell.length_c   1.000
_cell.angle_alpha   90.00
_cell.angle_beta   90.00
_cell.angle_gamma   90.00
#
_symmetry.space_group_name_H-M   'P 1'
#
loop_
_entity.id
_entity.type
_entity.pdbx_description
1 polymer ?
#
loop_
_entity_poly.entity_id
_entity_poly.type
_entity_poly.pdbx_seq_one_letter_code
_entity_poly.pdbx_strand_id
1 'polypeptide(L)'
;KAVGEGKADRYKAALKRFVEDNGDHEISARARCQWAGVLQEEGELVEAHKLATQGERAFPNSFGGKMCHNLIEGIEAKSAQASTERVWNAPWPTIQVRYRNLEKVYFRVVRVDWAARMKAGKGNRAEWLNGDERKEILVRKPEREWSAKLPPTADYQERVEELPPPTDLKPGFYFLLASFDPAFGEADNQVHYTDFWVSNLALVVRSRWDDAQTQGFVLEANSGEPLAGAEVQLWRRDNRAGTWDTGPTVRTDKNGLFSIIEHASQSYALLATHEGQQLSTGNDYYGRDRARRSDPFRRTIFFTDRSLYRPGQAVSYKGICVRADQNAGDYSVLANEQVTVVLADPNNKEVARQQHKTNEYGAFSGSFTAPRDRVTGRMTLRVEGEAQGQTRFNVEEYKRPKFQVTLDPPTTAPK
;
A
#
# COMPACT_ATOMS: atom_id res chain seq x y z
N LYS A 1 7.28 27.47 19.36
CA LYS A 1 6.46 27.25 18.13
C LYS A 1 5.06 27.80 18.39
N ALA A 2 4.58 28.76 17.59
CA ALA A 2 3.22 29.28 17.72
C ALA A 2 2.18 28.25 17.20
N VAL A 3 1.05 28.14 17.89
CA VAL A 3 -0.05 27.18 17.64
C VAL A 3 -1.38 27.94 17.71
N GLY A 4 -2.38 27.56 16.91
CA GLY A 4 -3.75 28.13 16.94
C GLY A 4 -4.33 28.52 15.57
N GLU A 5 -5.64 28.75 15.52
CA GLU A 5 -6.37 29.26 14.35
C GLU A 5 -5.80 30.61 13.84
N GLY A 6 -5.86 30.86 12.53
CA GLY A 6 -5.37 32.10 11.91
C GLY A 6 -3.85 32.32 12.02
N LYS A 7 -3.06 31.27 12.27
CA LYS A 7 -1.59 31.35 12.33
C LYS A 7 -1.00 31.74 10.98
N ALA A 8 -1.44 31.09 9.89
CA ALA A 8 -0.94 31.36 8.55
C ALA A 8 -1.20 32.82 8.16
N ASP A 9 -2.41 33.34 8.40
CA ASP A 9 -2.76 34.73 8.11
C ASP A 9 -1.92 35.74 8.89
N ARG A 10 -1.72 35.52 10.20
CA ARG A 10 -0.84 36.37 11.01
C ARG A 10 0.62 36.33 10.55
N TYR A 11 1.09 35.15 10.14
CA TYR A 11 2.45 34.99 9.63
C TYR A 11 2.63 35.70 8.28
N LYS A 12 1.69 35.52 7.33
CA LYS A 12 1.67 36.27 6.06
C LYS A 12 1.61 37.77 6.29
N ALA A 13 0.75 38.24 7.20
CA ALA A 13 0.65 39.67 7.53
C ALA A 13 1.95 40.23 8.12
N ALA A 14 2.64 39.46 8.97
CA ALA A 14 3.93 39.85 9.51
C ALA A 14 5.03 39.88 8.44
N LEU A 15 5.08 38.87 7.56
CA LEU A 15 6.03 38.84 6.44
C LEU A 15 5.78 40.00 5.47
N LYS A 16 4.52 40.32 5.17
CA LYS A 16 4.15 41.47 4.34
C LYS A 16 4.68 42.79 4.92
N ARG A 17 4.39 43.08 6.19
CA ARG A 17 4.92 44.29 6.87
C ARG A 17 6.44 44.32 6.85
N PHE A 18 7.09 43.19 7.16
CA PHE A 18 8.54 43.10 7.14
C PHE A 18 9.13 43.40 5.76
N VAL A 19 8.49 42.92 4.69
CA VAL A 19 8.88 43.21 3.30
C VAL A 19 8.69 44.68 2.95
N GLU A 20 7.60 45.30 3.41
CA GLU A 20 7.33 46.74 3.22
C GLU A 20 8.38 47.61 3.94
N ASP A 21 8.72 47.27 5.19
CA ASP A 21 9.66 48.03 6.02
C ASP A 21 11.12 47.87 5.58
N ASN A 22 11.47 46.76 4.91
CA ASN A 22 12.86 46.40 4.59
C ASN A 22 13.08 46.18 3.09
N GLY A 23 12.24 46.75 2.23
CA GLY A 23 12.19 46.47 0.79
C GLY A 23 13.54 46.63 0.07
N ASP A 24 14.38 47.56 0.53
CA ASP A 24 15.69 47.88 -0.05
C ASP A 24 16.85 47.02 0.50
N HIS A 25 16.59 46.14 1.48
CA HIS A 25 17.59 45.25 2.05
C HIS A 25 17.39 43.80 1.55
N GLU A 26 18.49 43.07 1.32
CA GLU A 26 18.45 41.70 0.78
C GLU A 26 17.65 40.70 1.63
N ILE A 27 17.50 40.98 2.92
CA ILE A 27 16.70 40.18 3.86
C ILE A 27 15.22 40.13 3.45
N SER A 28 14.73 41.15 2.74
CA SER A 28 13.35 41.18 2.23
C SER A 28 13.11 40.11 1.17
N ALA A 29 14.12 39.70 0.39
CA ALA A 29 13.97 38.57 -0.54
C ALA A 29 13.69 37.26 0.22
N ARG A 30 14.35 37.04 1.36
CA ARG A 30 14.08 35.87 2.20
C ARG A 30 12.66 35.90 2.77
N ALA A 31 12.19 37.06 3.21
CA ALA A 31 10.83 37.22 3.70
C ALA A 31 9.78 37.01 2.60
N ARG A 32 10.01 37.52 1.38
CA ARG A 32 9.19 37.23 0.19
C ARG A 32 9.15 35.74 -0.12
N CYS A 33 10.28 35.04 -0.10
CA CYS A 33 10.32 33.59 -0.33
C CYS A 33 9.52 32.82 0.73
N GLN A 34 9.66 33.17 2.01
CA GLN A 34 8.89 32.51 3.08
C GLN A 34 7.38 32.74 2.91
N TRP A 35 6.99 33.94 2.49
CA TRP A 35 5.59 34.26 2.23
C TRP A 35 5.07 33.51 1.01
N ALA A 36 5.85 33.45 -0.08
CA ALA A 36 5.54 32.64 -1.26
C ALA A 36 5.36 31.16 -0.90
N GLY A 37 6.18 30.62 0.02
CA GLY A 37 6.04 29.26 0.54
C GLY A 37 4.70 29.03 1.24
N VAL A 38 4.20 29.99 2.03
CA VAL A 38 2.87 29.88 2.65
C VAL A 38 1.77 29.90 1.59
N LEU A 39 1.88 30.78 0.58
CA LEU A 39 0.92 30.82 -0.52
C LEU A 39 0.91 29.50 -1.32
N GLN A 40 2.08 28.88 -1.51
CA GLN A 40 2.21 27.56 -2.13
C GLN A 40 1.52 26.47 -1.31
N GLU A 41 1.71 26.46 0.02
CA GLU A 41 1.02 25.53 0.93
C GLU A 41 -0.51 25.70 0.91
N GLU A 42 -0.98 26.91 0.63
CA GLU A 42 -2.41 27.24 0.49
C GLU A 42 -2.96 26.97 -0.92
N GLY A 43 -2.12 26.51 -1.87
CA GLY A 43 -2.51 26.25 -3.25
C GLY A 43 -2.57 27.50 -4.15
N GLU A 44 -2.18 28.67 -3.67
CA GLU A 44 -2.19 29.94 -4.42
C GLU A 44 -0.90 30.09 -5.26
N LEU A 45 -0.67 29.14 -6.17
CA LEU A 45 0.61 28.99 -6.88
C LEU A 45 0.97 30.19 -7.78
N VAL A 46 -0.03 30.85 -8.39
CA VAL A 46 0.20 32.03 -9.24
C VAL A 46 0.73 33.21 -8.43
N GLU A 47 0.13 33.48 -7.27
CA GLU A 47 0.59 34.57 -6.39
C GLU A 47 1.90 34.19 -5.68
N ALA A 48 2.08 32.91 -5.31
CA ALA A 48 3.35 32.41 -4.79
C ALA A 48 4.50 32.64 -5.78
N HIS A 49 4.29 32.26 -7.04
CA HIS A 49 5.25 32.45 -8.14
C HIS A 49 5.61 33.92 -8.31
N LYS A 50 4.59 34.78 -8.48
CA LYS A 50 4.75 36.23 -8.65
C LYS A 50 5.54 36.86 -7.51
N LEU A 51 5.25 36.50 -6.26
CA LEU A 51 5.95 37.02 -5.09
C LEU A 51 7.40 36.55 -5.02
N ALA A 52 7.66 35.28 -5.34
CA ALA A 52 9.01 34.75 -5.42
C ALA A 52 9.80 35.45 -6.52
N THR A 53 9.22 35.66 -7.71
CA THR A 53 9.85 36.41 -8.82
C THR A 53 10.23 37.83 -8.40
N GLN A 54 9.41 38.50 -7.60
CA GLN A 54 9.78 39.82 -7.05
C GLN A 54 11.01 39.73 -6.13
N GLY A 55 11.08 38.72 -5.26
CA GLY A 55 12.23 38.52 -4.36
C GLY A 55 13.53 38.15 -5.09
N GLU A 56 13.44 37.26 -6.09
CA GLU A 56 14.56 36.89 -6.94
C GLU A 56 15.09 38.11 -7.72
N ARG A 57 14.21 38.86 -8.40
CA ARG A 57 14.62 40.02 -9.20
C ARG A 57 15.21 41.15 -8.36
N ALA A 58 14.69 41.38 -7.16
CA ALA A 58 15.19 42.44 -6.29
C ALA A 58 16.61 42.15 -5.78
N PHE A 59 16.91 40.88 -5.43
CA PHE A 59 18.20 40.50 -4.84
C PHE A 59 18.69 39.12 -5.33
N PRO A 60 19.02 38.95 -6.62
CA PRO A 60 19.23 37.64 -7.24
C PRO A 60 20.40 36.85 -6.64
N ASN A 61 21.46 37.55 -6.21
CA ASN A 61 22.65 36.91 -5.65
C ASN A 61 22.56 36.63 -4.14
N SER A 62 21.56 37.19 -3.47
CA SER A 62 21.36 37.00 -2.03
C SER A 62 20.90 35.57 -1.72
N PHE A 63 21.05 35.15 -0.45
CA PHE A 63 20.48 33.88 0.00
C PHE A 63 18.96 33.81 -0.24
N GLY A 64 18.23 34.90 0.04
CA GLY A 64 16.78 34.98 -0.19
C GLY A 64 16.39 34.91 -1.67
N GLY A 65 17.15 35.57 -2.55
CA GLY A 65 16.92 35.53 -3.99
C GLY A 65 17.11 34.13 -4.58
N LYS A 66 18.16 33.41 -4.16
CA LYS A 66 18.38 32.00 -4.54
C LYS A 66 17.28 31.07 -4.03
N MET A 67 16.74 31.33 -2.84
CA MET A 67 15.57 30.58 -2.35
C MET A 67 14.32 30.84 -3.21
N CYS A 68 14.07 32.10 -3.57
CA CYS A 68 12.97 32.45 -4.49
C CYS A 68 13.13 31.75 -5.84
N HIS A 69 14.33 31.77 -6.41
CA HIS A 69 14.65 31.07 -7.66
C HIS A 69 14.28 29.59 -7.59
N ASN A 70 14.72 28.88 -6.55
CA ASN A 70 14.40 27.46 -6.38
C ASN A 70 12.89 27.20 -6.21
N LEU A 71 12.15 28.12 -5.59
CA LEU A 71 10.69 28.00 -5.45
C LEU A 71 10.01 28.18 -6.82
N ILE A 72 10.47 29.13 -7.64
CA ILE A 72 9.98 29.34 -9.00
C ILE A 72 10.22 28.09 -9.85
N GLU A 73 11.45 27.56 -9.86
CA GLU A 73 11.79 26.32 -10.55
C GLU A 73 10.86 25.15 -10.12
N GLY A 74 10.54 25.06 -8.82
CA GLY A 74 9.61 24.04 -8.32
C GLY A 74 8.15 24.23 -8.76
N ILE A 75 7.67 25.47 -8.88
CA ILE A 75 6.33 25.78 -9.39
C ILE A 75 6.26 25.55 -10.91
N GLU A 76 7.29 25.95 -11.65
CA GLU A 76 7.38 25.84 -13.10
C GLU A 76 7.79 24.43 -13.59
N ALA A 77 8.32 23.58 -12.71
CA ALA A 77 8.75 22.24 -13.05
C ALA A 77 7.64 21.45 -13.75
N LYS A 78 7.97 20.99 -14.96
CA LYS A 78 7.13 20.16 -15.82
C LYS A 78 7.06 18.75 -15.27
N SER A 79 5.87 18.17 -15.33
CA SER A 79 5.68 16.77 -14.96
C SER A 79 4.55 16.14 -15.74
N ALA A 80 4.75 14.89 -16.18
CA ALA A 80 3.69 14.05 -16.73
C ALA A 80 3.89 12.61 -16.26
N GLN A 81 2.80 11.98 -15.83
CA GLN A 81 2.73 10.58 -15.45
C GLN A 81 1.50 9.98 -16.12
N ALA A 82 1.66 8.77 -16.66
CA ALA A 82 0.57 8.05 -17.32
C ALA A 82 0.26 6.77 -16.55
N SER A 83 -1.01 6.56 -16.24
CA SER A 83 -1.51 5.33 -15.62
C SER A 83 -2.69 4.79 -16.42
N THR A 84 -2.92 3.49 -16.35
CA THR A 84 -3.99 2.82 -17.08
C THR A 84 -4.35 1.52 -16.39
N GLU A 85 -5.46 0.91 -16.80
CA GLU A 85 -5.84 -0.41 -16.31
C GLU A 85 -4.84 -1.47 -16.75
N ARG A 86 -4.62 -2.45 -15.89
CA ARG A 86 -3.65 -3.54 -16.10
C ARG A 86 -3.98 -4.42 -17.30
N VAL A 87 -5.25 -4.50 -17.69
CA VAL A 87 -5.73 -5.31 -18.80
C VAL A 87 -6.58 -4.43 -19.71
N TRP A 88 -6.28 -4.46 -21.00
CA TRP A 88 -6.96 -3.74 -22.06
C TRP A 88 -7.74 -4.73 -22.93
N ASN A 89 -9.06 -4.56 -22.94
CA ASN A 89 -10.05 -5.27 -23.73
C ASN A 89 -11.28 -4.35 -23.88
N ALA A 90 -12.20 -4.64 -24.80
CA ALA A 90 -13.40 -3.83 -24.99
C ALA A 90 -14.44 -4.10 -23.88
N PRO A 91 -15.08 -3.10 -23.24
CA PRO A 91 -14.93 -1.66 -23.48
C PRO A 91 -13.55 -1.17 -23.01
N TRP A 92 -12.85 -0.49 -23.91
CA TRP A 92 -11.46 -0.09 -23.70
C TRP A 92 -11.33 0.87 -22.51
N PRO A 93 -10.31 0.68 -21.66
CA PRO A 93 -10.06 1.59 -20.54
C PRO A 93 -9.54 2.93 -21.05
N THR A 94 -9.34 3.89 -20.15
CA THR A 94 -8.66 5.15 -20.46
C THR A 94 -7.20 5.14 -20.01
N ILE A 95 -6.40 6.02 -20.60
CA ILE A 95 -5.08 6.39 -20.11
C ILE A 95 -5.26 7.68 -19.31
N GLN A 96 -5.03 7.62 -18.00
CA GLN A 96 -5.05 8.78 -17.12
C GLN A 96 -3.68 9.45 -17.12
N VAL A 97 -3.62 10.68 -17.63
CA VAL A 97 -2.40 11.50 -17.66
C VAL A 97 -2.49 12.56 -16.56
N ARG A 98 -1.71 12.37 -15.51
CA ARG A 98 -1.50 13.37 -14.46
C ARG A 98 -0.36 14.29 -14.90
N TYR A 99 -0.60 15.58 -15.01
CA TYR A 99 0.38 16.51 -15.59
C TYR A 99 0.32 17.92 -15.02
N ARG A 100 1.42 18.66 -15.22
CA ARG A 100 1.59 20.08 -14.88
C ARG A 100 2.59 20.74 -15.82
N ASN A 101 2.31 21.99 -16.19
CA ASN A 101 3.12 22.87 -17.04
C ASN A 101 3.47 22.30 -18.42
N LEU A 102 2.54 21.52 -18.99
CA LEU A 102 2.69 20.87 -20.29
C LEU A 102 1.41 21.05 -21.11
N GLU A 103 1.57 21.20 -22.42
CA GLU A 103 0.45 21.29 -23.38
C GLU A 103 0.36 20.06 -24.29
N LYS A 104 1.30 19.12 -24.12
CA LYS A 104 1.41 17.94 -24.98
C LYS A 104 2.11 16.79 -24.26
N VAL A 105 1.68 15.57 -24.56
CA VAL A 105 2.31 14.31 -24.14
C VAL A 105 2.49 13.39 -25.35
N TYR A 106 3.57 12.63 -25.34
CA TYR A 106 3.96 11.68 -26.36
C TYR A 106 3.96 10.28 -25.78
N PHE A 107 3.45 9.31 -26.54
CA PHE A 107 3.34 7.92 -26.12
C PHE A 107 4.08 6.99 -27.07
N ARG A 108 4.70 5.96 -26.49
CA ARG A 108 5.20 4.77 -27.20
C ARG A 108 4.65 3.53 -26.52
N VAL A 109 4.13 2.59 -27.30
CA VAL A 109 3.75 1.25 -26.83
C VAL A 109 4.78 0.25 -27.33
N VAL A 110 5.42 -0.45 -26.41
CA VAL A 110 6.46 -1.44 -26.70
C VAL A 110 5.99 -2.81 -26.24
N ARG A 111 5.91 -3.77 -27.17
CA ARG A 111 5.61 -5.16 -26.83
C ARG A 111 6.82 -5.86 -26.24
N VAL A 112 6.59 -6.66 -25.21
CA VAL A 112 7.64 -7.45 -24.54
C VAL A 112 7.15 -8.88 -24.36
N ASP A 113 8.05 -9.84 -24.57
CA ASP A 113 7.81 -11.23 -24.20
C ASP A 113 7.89 -11.36 -22.68
N TRP A 114 6.72 -11.53 -22.05
CA TRP A 114 6.60 -11.66 -20.60
C TRP A 114 7.39 -12.87 -20.06
N ALA A 115 7.31 -14.03 -20.74
CA ALA A 115 7.95 -15.26 -20.28
C ALA A 115 9.47 -15.16 -20.38
N ALA A 116 10.00 -14.62 -21.49
CA ALA A 116 11.42 -14.34 -21.64
C ALA A 116 11.92 -13.36 -20.57
N ARG A 117 11.13 -12.33 -20.26
CA ARG A 117 11.47 -11.34 -19.23
C ARG A 117 11.49 -11.94 -17.82
N MET A 118 10.53 -12.80 -17.50
CA MET A 118 10.52 -13.54 -16.22
C MET A 118 11.77 -14.41 -16.07
N LYS A 119 12.17 -15.14 -17.13
CA LYS A 119 13.39 -15.98 -17.10
C LYS A 119 14.67 -15.17 -17.00
N ALA A 120 14.76 -14.06 -17.72
CA ALA A 120 15.95 -13.19 -17.73
C ALA A 120 16.09 -12.35 -16.44
N GLY A 121 15.06 -12.32 -15.60
CA GLY A 121 14.92 -11.37 -14.51
C GLY A 121 16.14 -11.30 -13.59
N LYS A 122 16.64 -10.08 -13.36
CA LYS A 122 17.62 -9.76 -12.31
C LYS A 122 16.94 -9.57 -10.95
N GLY A 123 16.03 -10.48 -10.56
CA GLY A 123 15.37 -10.46 -9.24
C GLY A 123 13.94 -9.91 -9.19
N ASN A 124 13.38 -9.39 -10.28
CA ASN A 124 12.12 -8.63 -10.28
C ASN A 124 11.01 -9.29 -11.12
N ARG A 125 9.76 -8.85 -10.93
CA ARG A 125 8.63 -9.20 -11.81
C ARG A 125 8.75 -8.54 -13.18
N ALA A 126 8.06 -9.08 -14.19
CA ALA A 126 8.12 -8.55 -15.56
C ALA A 126 7.70 -7.08 -15.66
N GLU A 127 6.74 -6.63 -14.85
CA GLU A 127 6.30 -5.23 -14.75
C GLU A 127 7.33 -4.28 -14.12
N TRP A 128 8.31 -4.79 -13.36
CA TRP A 128 9.25 -3.96 -12.61
C TRP A 128 10.52 -3.73 -13.43
N LEU A 129 10.84 -2.46 -13.71
CA LEU A 129 12.00 -2.07 -14.51
C LEU A 129 13.09 -1.44 -13.65
N ASN A 130 14.30 -2.00 -13.69
CA ASN A 130 15.51 -1.30 -13.23
C ASN A 130 16.02 -0.30 -14.31
N GLY A 131 17.07 0.46 -13.99
CA GLY A 131 17.61 1.50 -14.88
C GLY A 131 18.11 0.98 -16.24
N ASP A 132 18.77 -0.19 -16.27
CA ASP A 132 19.25 -0.79 -17.53
C ASP A 132 18.06 -1.25 -18.40
N GLU A 133 17.07 -1.89 -17.77
CA GLU A 133 15.89 -2.40 -18.47
C GLU A 133 15.03 -1.28 -19.05
N ARG A 134 14.94 -0.13 -18.37
CA ARG A 134 14.27 1.07 -18.91
C ARG A 134 14.95 1.53 -20.19
N LYS A 135 16.29 1.57 -20.22
CA LYS A 135 17.06 1.93 -21.41
C LYS A 135 16.88 0.91 -22.53
N GLU A 136 16.91 -0.38 -22.21
CA GLU A 136 16.67 -1.44 -23.18
C GLU A 136 15.27 -1.37 -23.81
N ILE A 137 14.23 -1.10 -23.02
CA ILE A 137 12.86 -0.94 -23.52
C ILE A 137 12.73 0.33 -24.36
N LEU A 138 13.37 1.42 -23.95
CA LEU A 138 13.29 2.72 -24.62
C LEU A 138 13.80 2.69 -26.07
N VAL A 139 14.82 1.87 -26.35
CA VAL A 139 15.43 1.75 -27.69
C VAL A 139 14.74 0.70 -28.58
N ARG A 140 13.75 -0.03 -28.06
CA ARG A 140 12.99 -1.00 -28.88
C ARG A 140 12.08 -0.27 -29.85
N LYS A 141 11.86 -0.91 -31.01
CA LYS A 141 10.86 -0.46 -31.97
C LYS A 141 9.46 -0.50 -31.32
N PRO A 142 8.74 0.64 -31.25
CA PRO A 142 7.39 0.65 -30.72
C PRO A 142 6.41 0.01 -31.72
N GLU A 143 5.39 -0.67 -31.20
CA GLU A 143 4.24 -1.13 -31.99
C GLU A 143 3.30 0.03 -32.32
N ARG A 144 3.23 1.04 -31.45
CA ARG A 144 2.43 2.24 -31.66
C ARG A 144 3.12 3.47 -31.09
N GLU A 145 3.00 4.59 -31.80
CA GLU A 145 3.39 5.92 -31.33
C GLU A 145 2.26 6.91 -31.63
N TRP A 146 1.99 7.81 -30.69
CA TRP A 146 1.08 8.92 -30.90
C TRP A 146 1.36 10.05 -29.90
N SER A 147 0.64 11.15 -30.04
CA SER A 147 0.68 12.24 -29.07
C SER A 147 -0.73 12.78 -28.83
N ALA A 148 -0.93 13.41 -27.68
CA ALA A 148 -2.16 14.08 -27.34
C ALA A 148 -1.88 15.50 -26.86
N LYS A 149 -2.79 16.43 -27.18
CA LYS A 149 -2.78 17.78 -26.61
C LYS A 149 -3.33 17.71 -25.19
N LEU A 150 -2.75 18.49 -24.31
CA LEU A 150 -3.18 18.66 -22.93
C LEU A 150 -3.60 20.13 -22.73
N PRO A 151 -4.70 20.40 -22.01
CA PRO A 151 -5.07 21.78 -21.67
C PRO A 151 -3.95 22.50 -20.90
N PRO A 152 -3.65 23.77 -21.20
CA PRO A 152 -2.64 24.52 -20.46
C PRO A 152 -2.98 24.62 -18.96
N THR A 153 -1.95 24.58 -18.13
CA THR A 153 -2.04 24.68 -16.66
C THR A 153 -1.44 26.01 -16.21
N ALA A 154 -1.98 27.13 -16.70
CA ALA A 154 -1.43 28.48 -16.46
C ALA A 154 -1.49 28.92 -14.99
N ASP A 155 -2.26 28.21 -14.16
CA ASP A 155 -2.33 28.36 -12.71
C ASP A 155 -1.31 27.49 -11.96
N TYR A 156 -0.45 26.77 -12.68
CA TYR A 156 0.52 25.81 -12.18
C TYR A 156 -0.10 24.64 -11.40
N GLN A 157 -1.42 24.43 -11.51
CA GLN A 157 -2.09 23.33 -10.83
C GLN A 157 -1.94 22.04 -11.64
N GLU A 158 -1.71 20.94 -10.91
CA GLU A 158 -1.73 19.61 -11.50
C GLU A 158 -3.15 19.24 -11.94
N ARG A 159 -3.27 18.61 -13.10
CA ARG A 159 -4.54 18.13 -13.66
C ARG A 159 -4.42 16.68 -14.10
N VAL A 160 -5.57 16.03 -14.27
CA VAL A 160 -5.67 14.69 -14.84
C VAL A 160 -6.53 14.77 -16.09
N GLU A 161 -6.00 14.30 -17.22
CA GLU A 161 -6.75 14.11 -18.46
C GLU A 161 -6.94 12.63 -18.75
N GLU A 162 -8.13 12.26 -19.19
CA GLU A 162 -8.45 10.91 -19.64
C GLU A 162 -8.34 10.85 -21.17
N LEU A 163 -7.40 10.04 -21.65
CA LEU A 163 -7.12 9.88 -23.07
C LEU A 163 -7.47 8.48 -23.55
N PRO A 164 -7.98 8.31 -24.79
CA PRO A 164 -8.27 7.00 -25.33
C PRO A 164 -6.97 6.23 -25.66
N PRO A 165 -6.92 4.91 -25.40
CA PRO A 165 -5.82 4.05 -25.84
C PRO A 165 -5.99 3.64 -27.32
N PRO A 166 -4.92 3.15 -27.98
CA PRO A 166 -5.05 2.44 -29.25
C PRO A 166 -5.82 1.13 -29.06
N THR A 167 -6.76 0.85 -29.96
CA THR A 167 -7.68 -0.31 -29.88
C THR A 167 -7.34 -1.42 -30.86
N ASP A 168 -6.24 -1.29 -31.61
CA ASP A 168 -5.79 -2.18 -32.68
C ASP A 168 -4.56 -3.02 -32.29
N LEU A 169 -4.16 -2.98 -31.03
CA LEU A 169 -3.06 -3.78 -30.49
C LEU A 169 -3.42 -5.27 -30.47
N LYS A 170 -2.45 -6.12 -30.81
CA LYS A 170 -2.61 -7.58 -30.73
C LYS A 170 -2.53 -8.05 -29.26
N PRO A 171 -3.08 -9.22 -28.92
CA PRO A 171 -2.90 -9.79 -27.58
C PRO A 171 -1.44 -9.92 -27.17
N GLY A 172 -1.10 -9.55 -25.94
CA GLY A 172 0.27 -9.61 -25.42
C GLY A 172 0.53 -8.73 -24.21
N PHE A 173 1.78 -8.72 -23.76
CA PHE A 173 2.27 -7.87 -22.68
C PHE A 173 3.05 -6.67 -23.22
N TYR A 174 2.79 -5.50 -22.66
CA TYR A 174 3.25 -4.23 -23.19
C TYR A 174 3.72 -3.29 -22.09
N PHE A 175 4.59 -2.36 -22.47
CA PHE A 175 4.83 -1.13 -21.72
C PHE A 175 4.30 0.07 -22.52
N LEU A 176 3.54 0.92 -21.85
CA LEU A 176 3.21 2.28 -22.28
C LEU A 176 4.24 3.24 -21.69
N LEU A 177 4.99 3.90 -22.57
CA LEU A 177 5.93 4.96 -22.23
C LEU A 177 5.23 6.29 -22.48
N ALA A 178 5.33 7.22 -21.53
CA ALA A 178 4.86 8.59 -21.67
C ALA A 178 6.01 9.58 -21.44
N SER A 179 6.08 10.60 -22.28
CA SER A 179 7.15 11.62 -22.25
C SER A 179 6.57 12.96 -22.69
N PHE A 180 7.18 14.06 -22.26
CA PHE A 180 6.87 15.39 -22.79
C PHE A 180 7.90 15.89 -23.82
N ASP A 181 8.95 15.12 -24.06
CA ASP A 181 9.86 15.25 -25.20
C ASP A 181 9.58 14.13 -26.24
N PRO A 182 9.33 14.43 -27.52
CA PRO A 182 9.16 13.43 -28.58
C PRO A 182 10.38 12.53 -28.81
N ALA A 183 11.58 12.95 -28.40
CA ALA A 183 12.77 12.12 -28.47
C ALA A 183 12.84 11.08 -27.33
N PHE A 184 12.04 11.27 -26.27
CA PHE A 184 12.10 10.49 -25.03
C PHE A 184 13.51 10.50 -24.40
N GLY A 185 14.23 11.62 -24.49
CA GLY A 185 15.51 11.79 -23.82
C GLY A 185 15.36 11.92 -22.30
N GLU A 186 16.44 11.77 -21.55
CA GLU A 186 16.43 11.96 -20.08
C GLU A 186 16.80 13.40 -19.65
N ALA A 187 17.33 14.21 -20.58
CA ALA A 187 17.74 15.59 -20.30
C ALA A 187 16.52 16.52 -20.27
N ASP A 188 16.30 17.22 -19.16
CA ASP A 188 15.12 18.09 -18.92
C ASP A 188 13.79 17.41 -19.26
N ASN A 189 13.72 16.09 -19.05
CA ASN A 189 12.56 15.28 -19.38
C ASN A 189 12.42 14.09 -18.42
N GLN A 190 11.19 13.61 -18.29
CA GLN A 190 10.90 12.38 -17.55
C GLN A 190 10.14 11.43 -18.46
N VAL A 191 10.64 10.20 -18.57
CA VAL A 191 9.94 9.11 -19.24
C VAL A 191 9.26 8.25 -18.18
N HIS A 192 7.94 8.26 -18.19
CA HIS A 192 7.12 7.40 -17.35
C HIS A 192 6.87 6.06 -18.04
N TYR A 193 6.91 4.96 -17.30
CA TYR A 193 6.68 3.60 -17.80
C TYR A 193 5.56 2.97 -16.99
N THR A 194 4.55 2.44 -17.68
CA THR A 194 3.50 1.61 -17.06
C THR A 194 3.28 0.37 -17.91
N ASP A 195 3.13 -0.79 -17.28
CA ASP A 195 2.83 -2.04 -17.98
C ASP A 195 1.32 -2.23 -18.16
N PHE A 196 0.94 -3.03 -19.16
CA PHE A 196 -0.41 -3.51 -19.35
C PHE A 196 -0.43 -4.79 -20.21
N TRP A 197 -1.53 -5.52 -20.13
CA TRP A 197 -1.84 -6.64 -21.02
C TRP A 197 -2.91 -6.24 -22.00
N VAL A 198 -2.79 -6.64 -23.26
CA VAL A 198 -3.94 -6.75 -24.16
C VAL A 198 -4.40 -8.20 -24.11
N SER A 199 -5.56 -8.45 -23.50
CA SER A 199 -6.04 -9.81 -23.25
C SER A 199 -7.54 -9.86 -23.00
N ASN A 200 -8.22 -10.86 -23.55
CA ASN A 200 -9.63 -11.14 -23.23
C ASN A 200 -9.80 -12.08 -22.02
N LEU A 201 -8.70 -12.42 -21.32
CA LEU A 201 -8.76 -13.30 -20.15
C LEU A 201 -8.98 -12.48 -18.87
N ALA A 202 -9.78 -13.02 -17.96
CA ALA A 202 -9.79 -12.64 -16.55
C ALA A 202 -9.29 -13.81 -15.70
N LEU A 203 -8.45 -13.50 -14.71
CA LEU A 203 -7.81 -14.47 -13.84
C LEU A 203 -8.10 -14.12 -12.38
N VAL A 204 -8.94 -14.93 -11.72
CA VAL A 204 -9.33 -14.75 -10.31
C VAL A 204 -8.70 -15.88 -9.50
N VAL A 205 -7.89 -15.54 -8.51
CA VAL A 205 -7.05 -16.52 -7.80
C VAL A 205 -7.18 -16.35 -6.30
N ARG A 206 -7.21 -17.48 -5.59
CA ARG A 206 -7.16 -17.53 -4.13
C ARG A 206 -6.17 -18.60 -3.66
N SER A 207 -5.49 -18.32 -2.56
CA SER A 207 -4.72 -19.32 -1.84
C SER A 207 -5.59 -19.98 -0.76
N ARG A 208 -5.64 -21.31 -0.77
CA ARG A 208 -6.20 -22.15 0.29
C ARG A 208 -5.04 -22.70 1.12
N TRP A 209 -4.64 -21.92 2.14
CA TRP A 209 -3.47 -22.22 2.95
C TRP A 209 -3.59 -23.52 3.75
N ASP A 210 -4.80 -23.95 4.09
CA ASP A 210 -5.02 -25.18 4.88
C ASP A 210 -4.65 -26.44 4.09
N ASP A 211 -4.79 -26.41 2.76
CA ASP A 211 -4.53 -27.56 1.87
C ASP A 211 -3.29 -27.35 0.96
N ALA A 212 -2.52 -26.26 1.17
CA ALA A 212 -1.41 -25.84 0.30
C ALA A 212 -1.80 -25.71 -1.19
N GLN A 213 -3.06 -25.37 -1.46
CA GLN A 213 -3.58 -25.25 -2.82
C GLN A 213 -3.75 -23.79 -3.20
N THR A 214 -3.48 -23.49 -4.46
CA THR A 214 -3.97 -22.27 -5.11
C THR A 214 -4.98 -22.67 -6.17
N GLN A 215 -6.15 -22.07 -6.04
CA GLN A 215 -7.28 -22.30 -6.91
C GLN A 215 -7.72 -21.00 -7.54
N GLY A 216 -8.30 -21.08 -8.71
CA GLY A 216 -8.80 -19.91 -9.37
C GLY A 216 -9.66 -20.23 -10.57
N PHE A 217 -10.15 -19.18 -11.20
CA PHE A 217 -10.93 -19.25 -12.43
C PHE A 217 -10.19 -18.53 -13.55
N VAL A 218 -10.21 -19.11 -14.74
CA VAL A 218 -9.94 -18.40 -15.99
C VAL A 218 -11.28 -18.17 -16.68
N LEU A 219 -11.58 -16.91 -16.95
CA LEU A 219 -12.86 -16.46 -17.50
C LEU A 219 -12.62 -15.60 -18.75
N GLU A 220 -13.65 -15.46 -19.58
CA GLU A 220 -13.71 -14.37 -20.55
C GLU A 220 -13.98 -13.05 -19.80
N ALA A 221 -13.16 -12.03 -20.06
CA ALA A 221 -13.12 -10.83 -19.22
C ALA A 221 -14.38 -9.95 -19.30
N ASN A 222 -15.12 -9.99 -20.41
CA ASN A 222 -16.29 -9.15 -20.66
C ASN A 222 -17.58 -9.79 -20.17
N SER A 223 -17.75 -11.09 -20.42
CA SER A 223 -18.96 -11.84 -20.07
C SER A 223 -18.86 -12.50 -18.69
N GLY A 224 -17.64 -12.76 -18.21
CA GLY A 224 -17.39 -13.57 -17.01
C GLY A 224 -17.64 -15.06 -17.23
N GLU A 225 -17.84 -15.49 -18.48
CA GLU A 225 -18.08 -16.90 -18.80
C GLU A 225 -16.83 -17.77 -18.53
N PRO A 226 -17.02 -18.99 -18.00
CA PRO A 226 -15.90 -19.88 -17.72
C PRO A 226 -15.23 -20.40 -18.98
N LEU A 227 -13.89 -20.33 -19.02
CA LEU A 227 -13.11 -20.86 -20.14
C LEU A 227 -12.58 -22.24 -19.80
N ALA A 228 -13.09 -23.27 -20.47
CA ALA A 228 -12.64 -24.65 -20.31
C ALA A 228 -11.37 -24.94 -21.12
N GLY A 229 -10.43 -25.71 -20.54
CA GLY A 229 -9.20 -26.10 -21.23
C GLY A 229 -8.13 -25.01 -21.33
N ALA A 230 -8.34 -23.84 -20.70
CA ALA A 230 -7.31 -22.81 -20.55
C ALA A 230 -6.13 -23.35 -19.76
N GLU A 231 -4.92 -23.09 -20.24
CA GLU A 231 -3.69 -23.54 -19.61
C GLU A 231 -3.26 -22.54 -18.54
N VAL A 232 -2.93 -23.03 -17.33
CA VAL A 232 -2.41 -22.22 -16.23
C VAL A 232 -1.06 -22.77 -15.82
N GLN A 233 -0.01 -22.01 -16.11
CA GLN A 233 1.38 -22.34 -15.82
C GLN A 233 1.84 -21.61 -14.55
N LEU A 234 2.37 -22.36 -13.58
CA LEU A 234 3.02 -21.77 -12.42
C LEU A 234 4.44 -21.32 -12.75
N TRP A 235 4.85 -20.17 -12.22
CA TRP A 235 6.20 -19.61 -12.32
C TRP A 235 6.75 -19.34 -10.93
N ARG A 236 7.74 -20.12 -10.48
CA ARG A 236 8.38 -19.99 -9.17
C ARG A 236 9.49 -18.97 -9.22
N ARG A 237 9.61 -18.17 -8.16
CA ARG A 237 10.75 -17.30 -7.96
C ARG A 237 11.88 -18.06 -7.27
N ASP A 238 13.03 -18.16 -7.93
CA ASP A 238 14.27 -18.56 -7.26
C ASP A 238 14.87 -17.32 -6.58
N ASN A 239 14.69 -17.22 -5.27
CA ASN A 239 15.23 -16.11 -4.48
C ASN A 239 16.76 -16.06 -4.44
N ARG A 240 17.47 -17.16 -4.74
CA ARG A 240 18.94 -17.20 -4.73
C ARG A 240 19.51 -16.70 -6.05
N ALA A 241 18.96 -17.18 -7.17
CA ALA A 241 19.39 -16.78 -8.50
C ALA A 241 18.76 -15.44 -8.96
N GLY A 242 17.66 -15.02 -8.33
CA GLY A 242 16.88 -13.87 -8.76
C GLY A 242 16.04 -14.13 -10.02
N THR A 243 15.97 -15.37 -10.49
CA THR A 243 15.27 -15.76 -11.71
C THR A 243 13.90 -16.37 -11.43
N TRP A 244 13.14 -16.62 -12.49
CA TRP A 244 11.88 -17.34 -12.41
C TRP A 244 11.92 -18.63 -13.24
N ASP A 245 11.53 -19.75 -12.61
CA ASP A 245 11.47 -21.07 -13.22
C ASP A 245 10.03 -21.56 -13.37
N THR A 246 9.77 -22.36 -14.41
CA THR A 246 8.45 -22.92 -14.63
C THR A 246 8.17 -24.08 -13.66
N GLY A 247 7.02 -24.05 -13.00
CA GLY A 247 6.47 -25.12 -12.17
C GLY A 247 5.44 -25.99 -12.93
N PRO A 248 4.46 -26.57 -12.22
CA PRO A 248 3.39 -27.36 -12.81
C PRO A 248 2.49 -26.54 -13.73
N THR A 249 1.91 -27.23 -14.71
CA THR A 249 0.91 -26.72 -15.64
C THR A 249 -0.39 -27.48 -15.41
N VAL A 250 -1.52 -26.78 -15.34
CA VAL A 250 -2.84 -27.40 -15.26
C VAL A 250 -3.77 -26.82 -16.31
N ARG A 251 -4.89 -27.48 -16.55
CA ARG A 251 -5.96 -26.97 -17.40
C ARG A 251 -7.22 -26.74 -16.60
N THR A 252 -7.96 -25.70 -16.96
CA THR A 252 -9.26 -25.42 -16.35
C THR A 252 -10.29 -26.48 -16.73
N ASP A 253 -11.19 -26.77 -15.81
CA ASP A 253 -12.35 -27.64 -16.06
C ASP A 253 -13.47 -26.90 -16.82
N LYS A 254 -14.63 -27.56 -17.00
CA LYS A 254 -15.81 -26.99 -17.67
C LYS A 254 -16.38 -25.72 -17.01
N ASN A 255 -16.02 -25.45 -15.75
CA ASN A 255 -16.42 -24.27 -14.99
C ASN A 255 -15.31 -23.21 -14.96
N GLY A 256 -14.26 -23.37 -15.77
CA GLY A 256 -13.11 -22.46 -15.79
C GLY A 256 -12.23 -22.59 -14.55
N LEU A 257 -12.49 -23.56 -13.67
CA LEU A 257 -11.78 -23.75 -12.41
C LEU A 257 -10.45 -24.48 -12.65
N PHE A 258 -9.38 -23.98 -12.06
CA PHE A 258 -8.11 -24.69 -11.93
C PHE A 258 -7.70 -24.83 -10.46
N SER A 259 -6.86 -25.83 -10.19
CA SER A 259 -6.24 -26.04 -8.88
C SER A 259 -4.80 -26.50 -9.08
N ILE A 260 -3.86 -25.80 -8.44
CA ILE A 260 -2.44 -26.13 -8.41
C ILE A 260 -2.03 -26.34 -6.96
N ILE A 261 -1.29 -27.41 -6.70
CA ILE A 261 -0.68 -27.67 -5.40
C ILE A 261 0.79 -27.27 -5.49
N GLU A 262 1.23 -26.36 -4.62
CA GLU A 262 2.61 -25.89 -4.56
C GLU A 262 3.16 -26.02 -3.13
N HIS A 263 4.01 -27.03 -2.94
CA HIS A 263 4.63 -27.33 -1.66
C HIS A 263 5.92 -26.54 -1.42
N ALA A 264 6.50 -25.93 -2.45
CA ALA A 264 7.67 -25.09 -2.25
C ALA A 264 7.31 -23.87 -1.40
N SER A 265 8.07 -23.61 -0.32
CA SER A 265 8.00 -22.37 0.46
C SER A 265 8.61 -21.19 -0.32
N GLN A 266 8.05 -20.91 -1.50
CA GLN A 266 8.55 -19.96 -2.48
C GLN A 266 7.42 -19.07 -3.00
N SER A 267 7.78 -17.87 -3.44
CA SER A 267 6.89 -16.99 -4.19
C SER A 267 6.66 -17.57 -5.59
N TYR A 268 5.45 -17.42 -6.12
CA TYR A 268 5.14 -17.75 -7.50
C TYR A 268 4.08 -16.83 -8.10
N ALA A 269 4.10 -16.75 -9.43
CA ALA A 269 3.08 -16.14 -10.26
C ALA A 269 2.41 -17.22 -11.12
N LEU A 270 1.25 -16.92 -11.69
CA LEU A 270 0.57 -17.81 -12.65
C LEU A 270 0.43 -17.10 -13.99
N LEU A 271 0.64 -17.82 -15.08
CA LEU A 271 0.37 -17.36 -16.45
C LEU A 271 -0.77 -18.20 -17.03
N ALA A 272 -1.91 -17.57 -17.29
CA ALA A 272 -3.02 -18.17 -18.03
C ALA A 272 -2.83 -17.97 -19.53
N THR A 273 -3.07 -19.01 -20.33
CA THR A 273 -3.05 -18.98 -21.80
C THR A 273 -4.26 -19.70 -22.37
N HIS A 274 -4.97 -19.07 -23.31
CA HIS A 274 -6.08 -19.68 -24.04
C HIS A 274 -6.23 -19.03 -25.41
N GLU A 275 -6.26 -19.81 -26.49
CA GLU A 275 -6.51 -19.34 -27.88
C GLU A 275 -5.66 -18.12 -28.29
N GLY A 276 -4.37 -18.11 -27.91
CA GLY A 276 -3.44 -17.02 -28.24
C GLY A 276 -3.53 -15.79 -27.32
N GLN A 277 -4.47 -15.77 -26.37
CA GLN A 277 -4.54 -14.80 -25.29
C GLN A 277 -3.66 -15.23 -24.12
N GLN A 278 -3.08 -14.27 -23.40
CA GLN A 278 -2.27 -14.50 -22.21
C GLN A 278 -2.60 -13.49 -21.12
N LEU A 279 -2.54 -13.90 -19.86
CA LEU A 279 -2.62 -13.01 -18.71
C LEU A 279 -1.89 -13.61 -17.51
N SER A 280 -0.98 -12.83 -16.92
CA SER A 280 -0.32 -13.22 -15.67
C SER A 280 -1.08 -12.71 -14.44
N THR A 281 -0.79 -13.25 -13.25
CA THR A 281 -1.27 -12.69 -11.98
C THR A 281 -0.62 -11.35 -11.67
N GLY A 282 -1.42 -10.43 -11.10
CA GLY A 282 -0.94 -9.08 -10.72
C GLY A 282 -0.29 -9.02 -9.34
N ASN A 283 -0.34 -10.13 -8.61
CA ASN A 283 0.33 -10.34 -7.34
C ASN A 283 1.10 -11.65 -7.37
N ASP A 284 2.10 -11.68 -6.49
CA ASP A 284 2.81 -12.89 -6.10
C ASP A 284 1.98 -13.66 -5.08
N TYR A 285 1.95 -14.97 -5.22
CA TYR A 285 1.39 -15.91 -4.26
C TYR A 285 2.52 -16.67 -3.58
N TYR A 286 2.29 -17.10 -2.34
CA TYR A 286 3.31 -17.81 -1.59
C TYR A 286 2.88 -19.25 -1.33
N GLY A 287 3.70 -20.19 -1.78
CA GLY A 287 3.52 -21.61 -1.51
C GLY A 287 3.86 -21.89 -0.06
N ARG A 288 3.16 -22.83 0.55
CA ARG A 288 3.44 -23.24 1.93
C ARG A 288 3.58 -24.74 1.98
N ASP A 289 4.71 -25.19 2.48
CA ASP A 289 5.08 -26.61 2.57
C ASP A 289 4.14 -27.42 3.48
N ARG A 290 3.46 -26.74 4.41
CA ARG A 290 2.54 -27.37 5.34
C ARG A 290 1.13 -26.88 5.11
N ALA A 291 0.31 -27.75 4.56
CA ALA A 291 -1.11 -27.81 4.90
C ALA A 291 -1.20 -27.70 6.42
N ARG A 292 -1.80 -26.63 6.93
CA ARG A 292 -2.13 -26.58 8.36
C ARG A 292 -3.25 -27.59 8.53
N ARG A 293 -2.91 -28.85 8.78
CA ARG A 293 -3.82 -29.70 9.55
C ARG A 293 -4.11 -28.90 10.81
N SER A 294 -5.36 -28.49 10.94
CA SER A 294 -5.87 -27.93 12.18
C SER A 294 -5.89 -29.10 13.17
N ASP A 295 -4.72 -29.40 13.73
CA ASP A 295 -4.61 -30.41 14.78
C ASP A 295 -5.55 -30.00 15.91
N PRO A 296 -6.23 -30.96 16.56
CA PRO A 296 -7.09 -30.66 17.69
C PRO A 296 -6.34 -29.80 18.70
N PHE A 297 -6.83 -28.59 18.96
CA PHE A 297 -6.15 -27.65 19.84
C PHE A 297 -6.99 -27.37 21.08
N ARG A 298 -6.30 -27.14 22.19
CA ARG A 298 -6.87 -26.66 23.43
C ARG A 298 -6.52 -25.19 23.56
N ARG A 299 -7.50 -24.35 23.92
CA ARG A 299 -7.28 -22.90 24.04
C ARG A 299 -8.07 -22.31 25.20
N THR A 300 -7.48 -21.33 25.86
CA THR A 300 -8.20 -20.45 26.79
C THR A 300 -8.58 -19.13 26.12
N ILE A 301 -9.86 -18.78 26.20
CA ILE A 301 -10.40 -17.46 25.82
C ILE A 301 -10.53 -16.64 27.09
N PHE A 302 -9.88 -15.48 27.12
CA PHE A 302 -9.89 -14.58 28.29
C PHE A 302 -10.79 -13.37 28.09
N PHE A 303 -11.39 -12.95 29.19
CA PHE A 303 -12.11 -11.69 29.34
C PHE A 303 -11.56 -10.97 30.57
N THR A 304 -11.37 -9.67 30.46
CA THR A 304 -11.09 -8.78 31.59
C THR A 304 -12.24 -7.79 31.73
N ASP A 305 -12.51 -7.31 32.95
CA ASP A 305 -13.57 -6.32 33.17
C ASP A 305 -13.26 -4.97 32.52
N ARG A 306 -11.98 -4.67 32.28
CA ARG A 306 -11.48 -3.44 31.66
C ARG A 306 -10.26 -3.72 30.79
N SER A 307 -9.95 -2.80 29.88
CA SER A 307 -8.69 -2.79 29.12
C SER A 307 -7.60 -1.92 29.75
N LEU A 308 -7.94 -1.10 30.76
CA LEU A 308 -7.05 -0.13 31.39
C LEU A 308 -7.27 -0.06 32.92
N TYR A 309 -6.17 -0.21 33.66
CA TYR A 309 -6.14 -0.19 35.13
C TYR A 309 -5.08 0.78 35.63
N ARG A 310 -5.19 1.18 36.89
CA ARG A 310 -4.14 1.90 37.61
C ARG A 310 -3.33 0.94 38.46
N PRO A 311 -2.05 1.26 38.77
CA PRO A 311 -1.29 0.54 39.77
C PRO A 311 -2.07 0.33 41.08
N GLY A 312 -2.09 -0.90 41.58
CA GLY A 312 -2.82 -1.32 42.78
C GLY A 312 -4.32 -1.62 42.59
N GLN A 313 -4.89 -1.47 41.40
CA GLN A 313 -6.27 -1.89 41.14
C GLN A 313 -6.37 -3.41 40.97
N ALA A 314 -7.54 -3.97 41.32
CA ALA A 314 -7.88 -5.35 41.01
C ALA A 314 -8.14 -5.51 39.51
N VAL A 315 -7.40 -6.41 38.87
CA VAL A 315 -7.59 -6.86 37.49
C VAL A 315 -8.41 -8.14 37.55
N SER A 316 -9.72 -8.02 37.36
CA SER A 316 -10.63 -9.17 37.36
C SER A 316 -10.66 -9.82 35.98
N TYR A 317 -10.57 -11.15 35.95
CA TYR A 317 -10.56 -11.91 34.71
C TYR A 317 -11.45 -13.16 34.79
N LYS A 318 -11.94 -13.56 33.61
CA LYS A 318 -12.60 -14.85 33.37
C LYS A 318 -11.88 -15.53 32.20
N GLY A 319 -11.61 -16.81 32.34
CA GLY A 319 -11.13 -17.66 31.25
C GLY A 319 -12.14 -18.75 30.93
N ILE A 320 -12.23 -19.14 29.66
CA ILE A 320 -13.01 -20.30 29.20
C ILE A 320 -12.08 -21.20 28.39
N CYS A 321 -11.87 -22.42 28.86
CA CYS A 321 -11.01 -23.42 28.24
C CYS A 321 -11.84 -24.31 27.31
N VAL A 322 -11.43 -24.36 26.05
CA VAL A 322 -12.11 -25.13 25.00
C VAL A 322 -11.13 -26.05 24.28
N ARG A 323 -11.66 -27.13 23.72
CA ARG A 323 -11.01 -28.00 22.73
C ARG A 323 -11.77 -27.86 21.42
N ALA A 324 -11.03 -27.73 20.32
CA ALA A 324 -11.60 -27.69 18.99
C ALA A 324 -10.83 -28.61 18.05
N ASP A 325 -11.55 -29.48 17.35
CA ASP A 325 -11.10 -30.22 16.19
C ASP A 325 -11.93 -29.74 14.99
N GLN A 326 -11.34 -28.87 14.18
CA GLN A 326 -12.03 -28.26 13.04
C GLN A 326 -12.30 -29.26 11.91
N ASN A 327 -11.50 -30.32 11.80
CA ASN A 327 -11.66 -31.33 10.75
C ASN A 327 -12.82 -32.29 11.09
N ALA A 328 -12.93 -32.68 12.36
CA ALA A 328 -14.02 -33.53 12.83
C ALA A 328 -15.31 -32.76 13.14
N GLY A 329 -15.25 -31.42 13.22
CA GLY A 329 -16.36 -30.60 13.71
C GLY A 329 -16.68 -30.84 15.19
N ASP A 330 -15.70 -31.33 15.96
CA ASP A 330 -15.84 -31.64 17.40
C ASP A 330 -15.38 -30.44 18.23
N TYR A 331 -16.31 -29.85 18.97
CA TYR A 331 -16.09 -28.69 19.82
C TYR A 331 -16.60 -28.99 21.22
N SER A 332 -15.72 -28.86 22.21
CA SER A 332 -16.05 -29.15 23.61
C SER A 332 -15.38 -28.17 24.57
N VAL A 333 -15.94 -28.06 25.76
CA VAL A 333 -15.31 -27.34 26.87
C VAL A 333 -14.38 -28.28 27.64
N LEU A 334 -13.31 -27.74 28.20
CA LEU A 334 -12.38 -28.48 29.05
C LEU A 334 -12.84 -28.34 30.51
N ALA A 335 -13.79 -29.18 30.93
CA ALA A 335 -14.34 -29.18 32.28
C ALA A 335 -13.41 -29.87 33.29
N ASN A 336 -13.39 -29.38 34.54
CA ASN A 336 -12.56 -29.90 35.64
C ASN A 336 -11.04 -29.90 35.40
N GLU A 337 -10.57 -29.09 34.45
CA GLU A 337 -9.17 -28.95 34.07
C GLU A 337 -8.42 -28.03 35.04
N GLN A 338 -7.21 -28.42 35.42
CA GLN A 338 -6.33 -27.59 36.24
C GLN A 338 -5.58 -26.61 35.33
N VAL A 339 -5.69 -25.31 35.61
CA VAL A 339 -5.03 -24.26 34.82
C VAL A 339 -4.23 -23.32 35.71
N THR A 340 -3.05 -22.92 35.24
CA THR A 340 -2.22 -21.91 35.93
C THR A 340 -2.23 -20.62 35.12
N VAL A 341 -2.77 -19.55 35.70
CA VAL A 341 -2.78 -18.21 35.10
C VAL A 341 -1.58 -17.44 35.62
N VAL A 342 -0.81 -16.86 34.72
CA VAL A 342 0.34 -16.02 35.00
C VAL A 342 0.07 -14.60 34.54
N LEU A 343 0.28 -13.64 35.43
CA LEU A 343 0.39 -12.22 35.10
C LEU A 343 1.85 -11.89 34.80
N ALA A 344 2.11 -11.31 33.64
CA ALA A 344 3.43 -10.86 33.22
C ALA A 344 3.45 -9.35 32.91
N ASP A 345 4.57 -8.71 33.25
CA ASP A 345 4.83 -7.29 33.01
C ASP A 345 5.12 -7.01 31.51
N PRO A 346 5.32 -5.74 31.11
CA PRO A 346 5.63 -5.40 29.72
C PRO A 346 6.91 -6.04 29.16
N ASN A 347 7.82 -6.49 30.02
CA ASN A 347 9.06 -7.19 29.65
C ASN A 347 8.88 -8.72 29.64
N ASN A 348 7.64 -9.22 29.68
CA ASN A 348 7.28 -10.63 29.84
C ASN A 348 7.82 -11.28 31.12
N LYS A 349 8.20 -10.51 32.14
CA LYS A 349 8.60 -11.06 33.44
C LYS A 349 7.37 -11.37 34.27
N GLU A 350 7.37 -12.53 34.92
CA GLU A 350 6.29 -12.93 35.81
C GLU A 350 6.17 -11.96 36.99
N VAL A 351 4.93 -11.53 37.25
CA VAL A 351 4.54 -10.70 38.38
C VAL A 351 3.87 -11.55 39.45
N ALA A 352 2.94 -12.42 39.05
CA ALA A 352 2.19 -13.30 39.94
C ALA A 352 1.59 -14.48 39.17
N ARG A 353 1.25 -15.55 39.90
CA ARG A 353 0.58 -16.74 39.38
C ARG A 353 -0.55 -17.21 40.28
N GLN A 354 -1.60 -17.78 39.69
CA GLN A 354 -2.74 -18.38 40.41
C GLN A 354 -3.17 -19.67 39.70
N GLN A 355 -3.45 -20.71 40.49
CA GLN A 355 -4.04 -21.95 39.99
C GLN A 355 -5.55 -21.91 40.11
N HIS A 356 -6.23 -22.45 39.11
CA HIS A 356 -7.68 -22.59 39.05
C HIS A 356 -8.06 -23.99 38.59
N LYS A 357 -9.29 -24.38 38.91
CA LYS A 357 -9.97 -25.54 38.31
C LYS A 357 -11.14 -25.04 37.49
N THR A 358 -11.29 -25.49 36.25
CA THR A 358 -12.44 -25.12 35.44
C THR A 358 -13.72 -25.81 35.92
N ASN A 359 -14.85 -25.13 35.78
CA ASN A 359 -16.17 -25.70 36.09
C ASN A 359 -16.69 -26.59 34.94
N GLU A 360 -17.94 -27.07 35.06
CA GLU A 360 -18.60 -27.91 34.04
C GLU A 360 -18.71 -27.25 32.65
N TYR A 361 -18.61 -25.93 32.57
CA TYR A 361 -18.63 -25.14 31.34
C TYR A 361 -17.20 -24.77 30.86
N GLY A 362 -16.16 -25.37 31.44
CA GLY A 362 -14.76 -25.05 31.13
C GLY A 362 -14.32 -23.66 31.59
N ALA A 363 -15.09 -22.98 32.43
CA ALA A 363 -14.81 -21.61 32.85
C ALA A 363 -14.08 -21.55 34.20
N PHE A 364 -13.23 -20.54 34.36
CA PHE A 364 -12.61 -20.15 35.63
C PHE A 364 -12.58 -18.61 35.74
N SER A 365 -12.40 -18.09 36.95
CA SER A 365 -12.29 -16.64 37.17
C SER A 365 -11.40 -16.33 38.36
N GLY A 366 -10.72 -15.19 38.31
CA GLY A 366 -9.86 -14.75 39.39
C GLY A 366 -9.58 -13.26 39.32
N SER A 367 -8.67 -12.81 40.18
CA SER A 367 -8.20 -11.44 40.18
C SER A 367 -6.74 -11.37 40.58
N PHE A 368 -5.97 -10.53 39.88
CA PHE A 368 -4.65 -10.08 40.33
C PHE A 368 -4.72 -8.63 40.78
N THR A 369 -3.74 -8.20 41.56
CA THR A 369 -3.53 -6.78 41.84
C THR A 369 -2.53 -6.25 40.81
N ALA A 370 -2.89 -5.17 40.09
CA ALA A 370 -1.97 -4.49 39.20
C ALA A 370 -0.73 -4.04 39.99
N PRO A 371 0.49 -4.40 39.57
CA PRO A 371 1.70 -4.12 40.35
C PRO A 371 1.95 -2.61 40.47
N ARG A 372 2.54 -2.19 41.59
CA ARG A 372 2.97 -0.81 41.84
C ARG A 372 4.48 -0.62 41.67
N ASP A 373 5.22 -1.71 41.66
CA ASP A 373 6.68 -1.82 41.64
C ASP A 373 7.20 -2.33 40.27
N ARG A 374 6.42 -2.12 39.21
CA ARG A 374 6.74 -2.53 37.83
C ARG A 374 6.50 -1.36 36.89
N VAL A 375 7.16 -1.41 35.73
CA VAL A 375 6.97 -0.44 34.66
C VAL A 375 5.51 -0.49 34.18
N THR A 376 4.88 0.67 34.05
CA THR A 376 3.53 0.81 33.48
C THR A 376 3.54 0.44 31.99
N GLY A 377 2.38 0.06 31.46
CA GLY A 377 2.26 -0.36 30.08
C GLY A 377 1.42 -1.62 29.90
N ARG A 378 1.63 -2.26 28.75
CA ARG A 378 0.88 -3.43 28.31
C ARG A 378 1.31 -4.68 29.07
N MET A 379 0.47 -5.14 30.00
CA MET A 379 0.63 -6.39 30.73
C MET A 379 -0.10 -7.53 30.02
N THR A 380 0.29 -8.76 30.36
CA THR A 380 -0.28 -9.98 29.76
C THR A 380 -0.78 -10.92 30.86
N LEU A 381 -2.01 -11.40 30.73
CA LEU A 381 -2.47 -12.63 31.39
C LEU A 381 -2.31 -13.78 30.42
N ARG A 382 -1.72 -14.88 30.85
CA ARG A 382 -1.59 -16.11 30.04
C ARG A 382 -1.85 -17.36 30.87
N VAL A 383 -2.37 -18.41 30.23
CA VAL A 383 -2.42 -19.76 30.81
C VAL A 383 -1.14 -20.51 30.43
N GLU A 384 -0.51 -21.15 31.41
CA GLU A 384 0.55 -22.14 31.21
C GLU A 384 -0.04 -23.54 30.99
N GLY A 385 0.63 -24.38 30.19
CA GLY A 385 0.21 -25.75 29.91
C GLY A 385 -0.42 -25.92 28.52
N GLU A 386 -1.31 -26.90 28.38
CA GLU A 386 -1.89 -27.30 27.08
C GLU A 386 -3.04 -26.39 26.63
N ALA A 387 -3.87 -25.90 27.55
CA ALA A 387 -4.98 -25.00 27.25
C ALA A 387 -4.52 -23.54 27.06
N GLN A 388 -3.51 -23.33 26.20
CA GLN A 388 -2.85 -22.04 26.05
C GLN A 388 -3.82 -20.93 25.65
N GLY A 389 -3.62 -19.75 26.20
CA GLY A 389 -4.42 -18.58 25.88
C GLY A 389 -3.82 -17.37 26.55
N GLN A 390 -4.01 -16.19 25.96
CA GLN A 390 -3.55 -14.95 26.55
C GLN A 390 -4.48 -13.79 26.24
N THR A 391 -4.49 -12.80 27.11
CA THR A 391 -5.06 -11.48 26.87
C THR A 391 -4.11 -10.41 27.36
N ARG A 392 -4.29 -9.18 26.87
CA ARG A 392 -3.45 -8.04 27.21
C ARG A 392 -4.31 -6.88 27.66
N PHE A 393 -3.82 -6.16 28.65
CA PHE A 393 -4.45 -4.97 29.21
C PHE A 393 -3.36 -3.98 29.61
N ASN A 394 -3.71 -2.70 29.76
CA ASN A 394 -2.76 -1.67 30.14
C ASN A 394 -2.88 -1.35 31.62
N VAL A 395 -1.73 -1.13 32.27
CA VAL A 395 -1.66 -0.52 33.60
C VAL A 395 -0.96 0.82 33.44
N GLU A 396 -1.67 1.91 33.70
CA GLU A 396 -1.16 3.28 33.51
C GLU A 396 -1.59 4.17 34.66
N GLU A 397 -0.84 5.24 34.88
CA GLU A 397 -1.27 6.36 35.71
C GLU A 397 -2.15 7.29 34.87
N TYR A 398 -3.47 7.20 35.05
CA TYR A 398 -4.43 8.06 34.35
C TYR A 398 -5.44 8.65 35.32
N LYS A 399 -5.93 9.87 35.03
CA LYS A 399 -7.12 10.43 35.70
C LYS A 399 -8.32 10.22 34.79
N ARG A 400 -9.42 9.68 35.33
CA ARG A 400 -10.65 9.51 34.55
C ARG A 400 -11.14 10.91 34.14
N PRO A 401 -11.36 11.18 32.85
CA PRO A 401 -11.95 12.43 32.41
C PRO A 401 -13.29 12.64 33.12
N LYS A 402 -13.54 13.87 33.59
CA LYS A 402 -14.81 14.28 34.19
C LYS A 402 -15.72 15.00 33.18
N PHE A 403 -15.33 15.01 31.92
CA PHE A 403 -16.00 15.70 30.83
C PHE A 403 -16.00 14.79 29.61
N GLN A 404 -16.97 15.00 28.73
CA GLN A 404 -17.04 14.40 27.41
C GLN A 404 -16.74 15.49 26.39
N VAL A 405 -15.89 15.20 25.41
CA VAL A 405 -15.67 16.06 24.25
C VAL A 405 -16.28 15.36 23.05
N THR A 406 -17.17 16.05 22.36
CA THR A 406 -17.68 15.64 21.06
C THR A 406 -17.07 16.57 20.04
N LEU A 407 -16.40 16.02 19.02
CA LEU A 407 -16.01 16.80 17.85
C LEU A 407 -17.01 16.50 16.74
N ASP A 408 -17.75 17.53 16.33
CA ASP A 408 -18.62 17.42 15.18
C ASP A 408 -17.80 17.27 13.89
N PRO A 409 -18.28 16.50 12.91
CA PRO A 409 -17.63 16.41 11.61
C PRO A 409 -17.55 17.82 11.00
N PRO A 410 -16.44 18.15 10.32
CA PRO A 410 -16.32 19.45 9.67
C PRO A 410 -17.46 19.59 8.64
N THR A 411 -18.17 20.72 8.70
CA THR A 411 -19.30 21.03 7.80
C THR A 411 -18.88 21.23 6.34
N THR A 412 -17.58 21.37 6.10
CA THR A 412 -16.96 21.49 4.78
C THR A 412 -15.75 20.56 4.72
N ALA A 413 -15.54 19.92 3.58
CA ALA A 413 -14.31 19.16 3.34
C ALA A 413 -13.07 20.04 3.63
N PRO A 414 -11.99 19.49 4.20
CA PRO A 414 -10.74 20.21 4.29
C PRO A 414 -10.35 20.66 2.88
N LYS A 415 -10.13 21.96 2.70
CA LYS A 415 -9.65 22.53 1.44
C LYS A 415 -8.24 22.07 1.14
#